data_AF-A0A2V5TM49-F1
#
_entry.id   AF-A0A2V5TM49-F1
#
_cell.length_a   1.000
_cell.length_b   1.000
_cell.length_c   1.000
_cell.angle_alpha   90.00
_cell.angle_beta   90.00
_cell.angle_gamma   90.00
#
_symmetry.space_group_name_H-M   'P 1'
#
loop_
_entity.id
_entity.type
_entity.pdbx_description
1 polymer ?
#
loop_
_entity_poly.entity_id
_entity_poly.type
_entity_poly.pdbx_seq_one_letter_code
_entity_poly.pdbx_strand_id
1 'polypeptide(L)'
;MKKCVYCGRENSDDATECRECGTLEFVVPGPGSTQSRVEQGKGEPGETNRSESSIPELPIPGESMICPACHTLNVPGVAFCRRCGGPLGFISTIGPLETAYAEGFAYRQAVQGRPKFIVVLGIWLIFFPILITCTGVGFSILKGVIDGNGGVVGIIGFFLFWICVGFGAISAVMLYRVTKNCLSIPKRTLDATDD
;
A
#
# COMPACT_ATOMS: atom_id res chain seq x y z
N MET A 1 7.07 -17.82 -33.72
CA MET A 1 6.69 -17.50 -32.33
C MET A 1 7.92 -16.99 -31.60
N LYS A 2 7.79 -15.91 -30.83
CA LYS A 2 8.90 -15.28 -30.10
C LYS A 2 8.69 -15.41 -28.60
N LYS A 3 9.77 -15.68 -27.88
CA LYS A 3 9.74 -15.80 -26.42
C LYS A 3 9.98 -14.44 -25.79
N CYS A 4 9.11 -14.09 -24.85
CA CYS A 4 9.30 -12.93 -24.01
C CYS A 4 10.60 -13.08 -23.20
N VAL A 5 11.46 -12.06 -23.20
CA VAL A 5 12.72 -12.06 -22.42
C VAL A 5 12.43 -12.15 -20.92
N TYR A 6 11.35 -11.49 -20.48
CA TYR A 6 11.04 -11.34 -19.07
C TYR A 6 10.33 -12.54 -18.42
N CYS A 7 9.26 -13.05 -19.03
CA CYS A 7 8.46 -14.15 -18.46
C CYS A 7 8.63 -15.50 -19.17
N GLY A 8 9.38 -15.56 -20.27
CA GLY A 8 9.58 -16.78 -21.05
C GLY A 8 8.37 -17.23 -21.87
N ARG A 9 7.21 -16.56 -21.77
CA ARG A 9 6.01 -16.90 -22.52
C ARG A 9 6.21 -16.74 -24.03
N GLU A 10 5.72 -17.73 -24.76
CA GLU A 10 5.64 -17.70 -26.21
C GLU A 10 4.49 -16.78 -26.65
N ASN A 11 4.84 -15.81 -27.49
CA ASN A 11 3.90 -14.90 -28.11
C ASN A 11 3.96 -15.07 -29.64
N SER A 12 2.91 -14.62 -30.31
CA SER A 12 2.88 -14.54 -31.76
C SER A 12 3.96 -13.56 -32.27
N ASP A 13 4.49 -13.78 -33.48
CA ASP A 13 5.62 -13.00 -33.99
C ASP A 13 5.29 -11.51 -34.18
N ASP A 14 4.01 -11.22 -34.46
CA ASP A 14 3.41 -9.90 -34.59
C ASP A 14 3.11 -9.19 -33.26
N ALA A 15 3.25 -9.88 -32.12
CA ALA A 15 2.93 -9.29 -30.82
C ALA A 15 3.83 -8.09 -30.50
N THR A 16 3.27 -6.88 -30.39
CA THR A 16 4.03 -5.68 -30.01
C THR A 16 4.44 -5.71 -28.54
N GLU A 17 3.65 -6.37 -27.69
CA GLU A 17 3.90 -6.55 -26.27
C GLU A 17 3.58 -7.99 -25.83
N CYS A 18 4.22 -8.45 -24.76
CA CYS A 18 3.97 -9.78 -24.23
C CYS A 18 2.60 -9.84 -23.55
N ARG A 19 1.73 -10.76 -23.98
CA ARG A 19 0.34 -10.90 -23.48
C ARG A 19 0.20 -11.24 -21.99
N GLU A 20 1.28 -11.65 -21.34
CA GLU A 20 1.28 -11.95 -19.90
C GLU A 20 1.90 -10.85 -19.04
N CYS A 21 2.98 -10.22 -19.47
CA CYS A 21 3.75 -9.29 -18.63
C CYS A 21 3.88 -7.87 -19.21
N GLY A 22 3.38 -7.63 -20.43
CA GLY A 22 3.37 -6.31 -21.06
C GLY A 22 4.74 -5.82 -21.55
N THR A 23 5.82 -6.62 -21.44
CA THR A 23 7.13 -6.20 -21.96
C THR A 23 7.13 -6.15 -23.49
N LEU A 24 7.86 -5.19 -24.04
CA LEU A 24 8.08 -5.03 -25.48
C LEU A 24 9.29 -5.84 -25.97
N GLU A 25 10.06 -6.42 -25.05
CA GLU A 25 11.34 -7.09 -25.36
C GLU A 25 11.15 -8.59 -25.57
N PHE A 26 11.54 -9.05 -26.76
CA PHE A 26 11.49 -10.45 -27.18
C PHE A 26 12.88 -10.96 -27.56
N VAL A 27 13.12 -12.24 -27.31
CA VAL A 27 14.36 -12.90 -27.71
C VAL A 27 14.42 -12.90 -29.24
N VAL A 28 15.38 -12.16 -29.80
CA VAL A 28 15.65 -12.16 -31.25
C VAL A 28 16.30 -13.49 -31.60
N PRO A 29 15.73 -14.30 -32.51
CA PRO A 29 16.40 -15.48 -33.01
C PRO A 29 17.60 -15.03 -33.85
N GLY A 30 18.81 -15.07 -33.29
CA GLY A 30 20.03 -14.94 -34.06
C GLY A 30 20.23 -16.18 -34.93
N PRO A 31 20.76 -16.06 -36.16
CA PRO A 31 21.13 -17.22 -36.95
C PRO A 31 22.30 -17.97 -36.28
N GLY A 32 22.25 -19.29 -36.35
CA GLY A 32 23.06 -20.20 -35.55
C GLY A 32 24.59 -20.08 -35.67
N SER A 33 25.23 -20.65 -34.65
CA SER A 33 26.64 -20.98 -34.50
C SER A 33 27.36 -21.45 -35.76
N THR A 34 28.53 -20.85 -36.08
CA THR A 34 29.73 -21.51 -36.64
C THR A 34 30.96 -20.60 -36.47
N GLN A 35 32.10 -21.21 -36.12
CA GLN A 35 33.41 -20.60 -35.87
C GLN A 35 34.08 -19.97 -37.12
N SER A 36 34.96 -18.98 -36.87
CA SER A 36 36.25 -18.68 -37.56
C SER A 36 36.43 -17.27 -38.17
N ARG A 37 37.57 -16.67 -37.78
CA ARG A 37 38.55 -15.91 -38.57
C ARG A 37 38.30 -14.41 -38.89
N VAL A 38 39.09 -13.60 -38.17
CA VAL A 38 39.94 -12.46 -38.61
C VAL A 38 39.59 -11.84 -39.98
N GLU A 39 39.19 -10.56 -39.97
CA GLU A 39 39.87 -9.51 -40.73
C GLU A 39 39.50 -8.10 -40.27
N GLN A 40 40.43 -7.19 -40.52
CA GLN A 40 40.71 -5.93 -39.86
C GLN A 40 40.54 -4.79 -40.87
N GLY A 41 40.03 -3.63 -40.43
CA GLY A 41 40.21 -2.34 -41.12
C GLY A 41 38.95 -1.45 -41.06
N LYS A 42 39.02 -0.11 -41.00
CA LYS A 42 40.10 0.89 -40.87
C LYS A 42 39.38 2.24 -40.81
N GLY A 43 39.71 3.16 -39.88
CA GLY A 43 39.29 4.57 -39.96
C GLY A 43 38.99 5.27 -38.62
N GLU A 44 40.01 5.93 -38.06
CA GLU A 44 39.95 7.04 -37.07
C GLU A 44 39.67 8.40 -37.76
N PRO A 45 39.53 9.54 -37.04
CA PRO A 45 39.03 9.78 -35.68
C PRO A 45 38.00 10.94 -35.62
N GLY A 46 37.16 10.97 -34.58
CA GLY A 46 36.29 12.10 -34.27
C GLY A 46 36.18 12.27 -32.76
N GLU A 47 37.00 13.17 -32.20
CA GLU A 47 36.90 13.63 -30.81
C GLU A 47 35.51 14.19 -30.54
N THR A 48 34.77 13.57 -29.62
CA THR A 48 33.76 14.28 -28.84
C THR A 48 33.76 13.71 -27.43
N ASN A 49 34.44 14.46 -26.57
CA ASN A 49 34.47 14.28 -25.13
C ASN A 49 33.05 14.48 -24.58
N ARG A 50 32.38 13.38 -24.19
CA ARG A 50 31.16 13.46 -23.37
C ARG A 50 30.97 12.22 -22.51
N SER A 51 31.34 12.38 -21.25
CA SER A 51 30.82 11.72 -20.05
C SER A 51 30.42 10.25 -20.17
N GLU A 52 31.34 9.41 -19.68
CA GLU A 52 31.10 8.04 -19.24
C GLU A 52 30.09 8.04 -18.07
N SER A 53 28.81 8.15 -18.37
CA SER A 53 27.73 7.87 -17.43
C SER A 53 27.52 6.36 -17.44
N SER A 54 28.19 5.69 -16.50
CA SER A 54 27.74 4.47 -15.82
C SER A 54 26.55 3.77 -16.48
N ILE A 55 26.84 2.91 -17.46
CA ILE A 55 25.92 1.89 -17.95
C ILE A 55 25.60 1.00 -16.74
N PRO A 56 24.32 0.86 -16.31
CA PRO A 56 23.96 -0.17 -15.36
C PRO A 56 24.27 -1.53 -16.00
N GLU A 57 25.12 -2.32 -15.36
CA GLU A 57 25.41 -3.70 -15.77
C GLU A 57 24.11 -4.45 -16.07
N LEU A 58 24.10 -5.12 -17.22
CA LEU A 58 23.00 -5.97 -17.66
C LEU A 58 22.64 -6.99 -16.57
N PRO A 59 21.34 -7.20 -16.27
CA PRO A 59 20.93 -8.19 -15.27
C PRO A 59 21.37 -9.58 -15.72
N ILE A 60 22.08 -10.28 -14.82
CA ILE A 60 22.48 -11.67 -15.02
C ILE A 60 21.19 -12.51 -15.16
N PRO A 61 20.99 -13.22 -16.28
CA PRO A 61 19.77 -14.00 -16.49
C PRO A 61 19.77 -15.21 -15.55
N GLY A 62 18.90 -15.20 -14.54
CA GLY A 62 18.62 -16.38 -13.71
C GLY A 62 18.39 -16.11 -12.22
N GLU A 63 18.74 -14.92 -11.72
CA GLU A 63 18.49 -14.57 -10.32
C GLU A 63 17.05 -14.05 -10.16
N SER A 64 16.33 -14.56 -9.16
CA SER A 64 14.97 -14.11 -8.82
C SER A 64 14.85 -13.98 -7.31
N MET A 65 14.06 -13.01 -6.85
CA MET A 65 13.83 -12.78 -5.43
C MET A 65 12.35 -12.95 -5.08
N ILE A 66 12.07 -13.45 -3.88
CA ILE A 66 10.71 -13.69 -3.38
C ILE A 66 10.25 -12.46 -2.60
N CYS A 67 9.07 -11.94 -2.91
CA CYS A 67 8.46 -10.87 -2.13
C CYS A 67 8.09 -11.35 -0.72
N PRO A 68 8.56 -10.71 0.37
CA PRO A 68 8.26 -11.16 1.73
C PRO A 68 6.77 -10.95 2.12
N ALA A 69 6.04 -10.09 1.42
CA ALA A 69 4.64 -9.78 1.74
C ALA A 69 3.63 -10.71 1.04
N CYS A 70 3.89 -11.10 -0.22
CA CYS A 70 2.94 -11.89 -1.02
C CYS A 70 3.55 -13.12 -1.70
N HIS A 71 4.83 -13.40 -1.43
CA HIS A 71 5.61 -14.53 -1.96
C HIS A 71 5.68 -14.61 -3.50
N THR A 72 5.40 -13.50 -4.19
CA THR A 72 5.56 -13.45 -5.65
C THR A 72 7.03 -13.36 -6.03
N LEU A 73 7.44 -14.08 -7.07
CA LEU A 73 8.77 -13.98 -7.67
C LEU A 73 8.91 -12.68 -8.45
N ASN A 74 9.97 -11.94 -8.17
CA ASN A 74 10.34 -10.68 -8.82
C ASN A 74 11.79 -10.79 -9.34
N VAL A 75 12.11 -9.96 -10.33
CA VAL A 75 13.48 -9.80 -10.84
C VAL A 75 14.31 -9.01 -9.80
N PRO A 76 15.58 -9.36 -9.57
CA PRO A 76 16.47 -8.63 -8.67
C PRO A 76 16.64 -7.18 -9.12
N GLY A 77 16.92 -6.29 -8.15
CA GLY A 77 17.16 -4.86 -8.41
C GLY A 77 15.91 -3.99 -8.50
N VAL A 78 14.70 -4.55 -8.52
CA VAL A 78 13.46 -3.76 -8.49
C VAL A 78 13.09 -3.36 -7.05
N ALA A 79 12.67 -2.10 -6.87
CA ALA A 79 12.35 -1.57 -5.55
C ALA A 79 11.02 -2.10 -4.98
N PHE A 80 10.04 -2.44 -5.82
CA PHE A 80 8.69 -2.83 -5.38
C PHE A 80 8.19 -4.09 -6.06
N CYS A 81 7.37 -4.85 -5.35
CA CYS A 81 6.77 -6.06 -5.88
C CYS A 81 5.74 -5.75 -6.98
N ARG A 82 5.87 -6.43 -8.12
CA ARG A 82 4.93 -6.29 -9.24
C ARG A 82 3.48 -6.68 -8.95
N ARG A 83 3.25 -7.48 -7.89
CA ARG A 83 1.92 -7.99 -7.54
C ARG A 83 1.25 -7.20 -6.43
N CYS A 84 1.92 -7.03 -5.30
CA CYS A 84 1.30 -6.37 -4.14
C CYS A 84 1.78 -4.92 -3.93
N GLY A 85 2.82 -4.47 -4.64
CA GLY A 85 3.46 -3.18 -4.38
C GLY A 85 4.30 -3.15 -3.09
N GLY A 86 4.50 -4.28 -2.41
CA GLY A 86 5.33 -4.33 -1.20
C GLY A 86 6.80 -4.02 -1.50
N PRO A 87 7.52 -3.35 -0.59
CA PRO A 87 8.96 -3.09 -0.74
C PRO A 87 9.74 -4.41 -0.72
N LEU A 88 10.76 -4.52 -1.57
CA LEU A 88 11.55 -5.75 -1.74
C LEU A 88 12.94 -5.69 -1.11
N GLY A 89 13.47 -4.50 -0.80
CA GLY A 89 14.80 -4.36 -0.22
C GLY A 89 15.18 -2.93 0.09
N PHE A 90 16.47 -2.69 0.31
CA PHE A 90 16.99 -1.38 0.70
C PHE A 90 16.79 -0.30 -0.37
N ILE A 91 16.72 -0.67 -1.65
CA ILE A 91 16.47 0.27 -2.76
C ILE A 91 15.13 1.00 -2.58
N SER A 92 14.16 0.35 -1.92
CA SER A 92 12.84 0.94 -1.61
C SER A 92 12.91 2.10 -0.59
N THR A 93 14.06 2.35 0.04
CA THR A 93 14.23 3.39 1.06
C THR A 93 15.32 4.41 0.73
N ILE A 94 15.90 4.37 -0.47
CA ILE A 94 16.98 5.31 -0.86
C ILE A 94 16.40 6.67 -1.25
N GLY A 95 15.30 6.67 -1.99
CA GLY A 95 14.66 7.89 -2.48
C GLY A 95 13.49 8.37 -1.60
N PRO A 96 13.22 9.68 -1.58
CA PRO A 96 12.18 10.26 -0.72
C PRO A 96 10.76 9.80 -1.11
N LEU A 97 10.50 9.59 -2.40
CA LEU A 97 9.19 9.12 -2.87
C LEU A 97 9.00 7.62 -2.62
N GLU A 98 10.05 6.84 -2.82
CA GLU A 98 10.07 5.40 -2.59
C GLU A 98 9.84 5.08 -1.11
N THR A 99 10.49 5.84 -0.23
CA THR A 99 10.32 5.72 1.22
C THR A 99 8.88 6.02 1.63
N ALA A 100 8.30 7.13 1.15
CA ALA A 100 6.90 7.47 1.43
C ALA A 100 5.93 6.38 0.94
N TYR A 101 6.21 5.77 -0.22
CA TYR A 101 5.42 4.67 -0.74
C TYR A 101 5.54 3.40 0.11
N ALA A 102 6.76 3.05 0.54
CA ALA A 102 7.04 1.90 1.41
C ALA A 102 6.36 2.05 2.79
N GLU A 103 6.42 3.23 3.39
CA GLU A 103 5.70 3.56 4.63
C GLU A 103 4.18 3.43 4.43
N GLY A 104 3.66 3.99 3.33
CA GLY A 104 2.24 3.86 2.98
C GLY A 104 1.78 2.41 2.84
N PHE A 105 2.64 1.52 2.33
CA PHE A 105 2.36 0.08 2.27
C PHE A 105 2.23 -0.52 3.68
N ALA A 106 3.13 -0.19 4.61
CA ALA A 106 3.06 -0.65 5.99
C ALA A 106 1.78 -0.17 6.70
N TYR A 107 1.39 1.09 6.52
CA TYR A 107 0.15 1.62 7.09
C TYR A 107 -1.09 0.90 6.54
N ARG A 108 -1.15 0.67 5.22
CA ARG A 108 -2.25 -0.10 4.61
C ARG A 108 -2.33 -1.51 5.16
N GLN A 109 -1.20 -2.18 5.35
CA GLN A 109 -1.16 -3.52 5.91
C GLN A 109 -1.60 -3.55 7.39
N ALA A 110 -1.24 -2.53 8.17
CA ALA A 110 -1.65 -2.39 9.55
C ALA A 110 -3.17 -2.21 9.72
N VAL A 111 -3.84 -1.53 8.78
CA VAL A 111 -5.30 -1.33 8.82
C VAL A 111 -6.10 -2.45 8.15
N GLN A 112 -5.47 -3.30 7.33
CA GLN A 112 -6.13 -4.43 6.66
C GLN A 112 -6.27 -5.68 7.55
N GLY A 113 -5.62 -5.71 8.72
CA GLY A 113 -5.76 -6.81 9.68
C GLY A 113 -7.09 -6.79 10.43
N ARG A 114 -7.51 -7.96 10.97
CA ARG A 114 -8.62 -8.00 11.93
C ARG A 114 -8.28 -7.10 13.12
N PRO A 115 -9.15 -6.15 13.51
CA PRO A 115 -8.90 -5.35 14.70
C PRO A 115 -8.77 -6.30 15.89
N LYS A 116 -7.62 -6.27 16.58
CA LYS A 116 -7.41 -7.06 17.79
C LYS A 116 -8.46 -6.64 18.82
N PHE A 117 -8.95 -7.59 19.62
CA PHE A 117 -9.96 -7.30 20.66
C PHE A 117 -9.51 -6.16 21.61
N ILE A 118 -8.21 -6.07 21.88
CA ILE A 118 -7.63 -4.99 22.68
C ILE A 118 -7.83 -3.59 22.08
N VAL A 119 -7.83 -3.45 20.75
CA VAL A 119 -8.08 -2.17 20.08
C VAL A 119 -9.55 -1.79 20.22
N VAL A 120 -10.47 -2.76 20.07
CA VAL A 120 -11.91 -2.54 20.27
C VAL A 120 -12.19 -2.08 21.70
N LEU A 121 -11.61 -2.76 22.68
CA LEU A 121 -11.73 -2.40 24.10
C LEU A 121 -11.17 -1.00 24.38
N GLY A 122 -10.01 -0.66 23.83
CA GLY A 122 -9.41 0.66 23.99
C GLY A 122 -10.27 1.78 23.40
N ILE A 123 -10.84 1.58 22.21
CA ILE A 123 -11.75 2.55 21.59
C ILE A 123 -13.03 2.70 22.42
N TRP A 124 -13.57 1.61 22.95
CA TRP A 124 -14.71 1.67 23.86
C TRP A 124 -14.40 2.47 25.13
N LEU A 125 -13.27 2.24 25.79
CA LEU A 125 -12.88 2.97 27.00
C LEU A 125 -12.70 4.49 26.77
N ILE A 126 -12.32 4.90 25.56
CA ILE A 126 -12.14 6.32 25.23
C ILE A 126 -13.46 6.97 24.83
N PHE A 127 -14.19 6.38 23.86
CA PHE A 127 -15.35 7.04 23.25
C PHE A 127 -16.66 6.84 24.03
N PHE A 128 -16.78 5.79 24.84
CA PHE A 128 -17.99 5.54 25.62
C PHE A 128 -18.21 6.57 26.75
N PRO A 129 -17.21 6.93 27.56
CA PRO A 129 -17.37 8.01 28.56
C PRO A 129 -17.65 9.37 27.92
N ILE A 130 -17.02 9.66 26.76
CA ILE A 130 -17.27 10.89 26.00
C ILE A 130 -18.74 10.94 25.56
N LEU A 131 -19.25 9.85 24.98
CA LEU A 131 -20.65 9.74 24.59
C LEU A 131 -21.59 10.04 25.76
N ILE A 132 -21.41 9.35 26.90
CA ILE A 132 -22.24 9.55 28.10
C ILE A 132 -22.17 11.00 28.58
N THR A 133 -20.97 11.56 28.65
CA THR A 133 -20.77 12.94 29.12
C THR A 133 -21.44 13.94 28.18
N CYS A 134 -21.28 13.80 26.86
CA CYS A 134 -21.93 14.66 25.88
C CYS A 134 -23.46 14.56 25.96
N THR A 135 -24.01 13.35 26.13
CA THR A 135 -25.46 13.17 26.30
C THR A 135 -25.97 13.81 27.59
N GLY A 136 -25.26 13.63 28.71
CA GLY A 136 -25.63 14.21 30.00
C GLY A 136 -25.55 15.74 30.02
N VAL A 137 -24.47 16.31 29.47
CA VAL A 137 -24.31 17.77 29.34
C VAL A 137 -25.36 18.33 28.37
N GLY A 138 -25.57 17.70 27.22
CA GLY A 138 -26.60 18.11 26.26
C GLY A 138 -28.00 18.12 26.87
N PHE A 139 -28.34 17.08 27.65
CA PHE A 139 -29.61 17.01 28.37
C PHE A 139 -29.75 18.11 29.45
N SER A 140 -28.67 18.38 30.18
CA SER A 140 -28.64 19.44 31.20
C SER A 140 -28.87 20.83 30.60
N ILE A 141 -28.23 21.11 29.45
CA ILE A 141 -28.44 22.35 28.70
C ILE A 141 -29.88 22.44 28.20
N LEU A 142 -30.40 21.36 27.60
CA LEU A 142 -31.77 21.31 27.10
C LEU A 142 -32.79 21.59 28.22
N LYS A 143 -32.60 20.98 29.39
CA LYS A 143 -33.42 21.23 30.57
C LYS A 143 -33.35 22.70 31.01
N GLY A 144 -32.16 23.29 31.07
CA GLY A 144 -31.99 24.70 31.43
C GLY A 144 -32.67 25.68 30.47
N VAL A 145 -32.72 25.34 29.18
CA VAL A 145 -33.46 26.12 28.17
C VAL A 145 -34.98 26.00 28.39
N ILE A 146 -35.48 24.80 28.69
CA ILE A 146 -36.91 24.54 28.96
C ILE A 146 -37.37 25.25 30.25
N ASP A 147 -36.53 25.26 31.28
CA ASP A 147 -36.84 25.88 32.59
C ASP A 147 -36.85 27.43 32.52
N GLY A 148 -36.63 28.03 31.33
CA GLY A 148 -36.87 29.45 31.10
C GLY A 148 -35.69 30.37 31.46
N ASN A 149 -34.47 29.84 31.59
CA ASN A 149 -33.25 30.66 31.71
C ASN A 149 -32.92 31.38 30.37
N GLY A 150 -33.78 32.32 29.97
CA GLY A 150 -33.64 33.12 28.76
C GLY A 150 -32.64 34.27 28.94
N GLY A 151 -31.74 34.43 27.99
CA GLY A 151 -30.72 35.50 27.98
C GLY A 151 -29.45 35.08 27.23
N VAL A 152 -28.33 35.76 27.51
CA VAL A 152 -27.00 35.43 26.95
C VAL A 152 -26.60 33.98 27.26
N VAL A 153 -27.00 33.48 28.44
CA VAL A 153 -26.78 32.08 28.86
C VAL A 153 -27.48 31.08 27.93
N GLY A 154 -28.68 31.40 27.45
CA GLY A 154 -29.42 30.56 26.50
C GLY A 154 -28.76 30.49 25.12
N ILE A 155 -28.23 31.62 24.63
CA ILE A 155 -27.52 31.68 23.34
C ILE A 155 -26.22 30.86 23.41
N ILE A 156 -25.43 31.03 24.48
CA ILE A 156 -24.21 30.23 24.68
C ILE A 156 -24.56 28.75 24.82
N GLY A 157 -25.59 28.42 25.59
CA GLY A 157 -26.10 27.06 25.74
C GLY A 157 -26.49 26.42 24.41
N PHE A 158 -27.13 27.17 23.50
CA PHE A 158 -27.50 26.66 22.18
C PHE A 158 -26.30 26.21 21.35
N PHE A 159 -25.23 27.02 21.28
CA PHE A 159 -24.02 26.61 20.55
C PHE A 159 -23.31 25.43 21.22
N LEU A 160 -23.19 25.43 22.55
CA LEU A 160 -22.60 24.31 23.29
C LEU A 160 -23.38 23.01 23.13
N PHE A 161 -24.72 23.10 23.03
CA PHE A 161 -25.57 21.96 22.75
C PHE A 161 -25.24 21.33 21.39
N TRP A 162 -25.16 22.12 20.32
CA TRP A 162 -24.81 21.59 18.99
C TRP A 162 -23.39 21.02 18.92
N ILE A 163 -22.44 21.63 19.63
CA ILE A 163 -21.09 21.09 19.78
C ILE A 163 -21.15 19.72 20.48
N CYS A 164 -21.90 19.59 21.58
CA CYS A 164 -22.09 18.31 22.29
C CYS A 164 -22.76 17.26 21.41
N VAL A 165 -23.78 17.65 20.62
CA VAL A 165 -24.44 16.75 19.66
C VAL A 165 -23.45 16.27 18.59
N GLY A 166 -22.62 17.17 18.06
CA GLY A 166 -21.58 16.81 17.08
C GLY A 166 -20.56 15.81 17.64
N PHE A 167 -20.00 16.08 18.82
CA PHE A 167 -19.06 15.16 19.47
C PHE A 167 -19.71 13.82 19.86
N GLY A 168 -20.96 13.86 20.33
CA GLY A 168 -21.74 12.66 20.62
C GLY A 168 -21.96 11.81 19.36
N ALA A 169 -22.32 12.43 18.24
CA ALA A 169 -22.52 11.74 16.97
C ALA A 169 -21.22 11.11 16.45
N ILE A 170 -20.09 11.83 16.48
CA ILE A 170 -18.78 11.29 16.08
C ILE A 170 -18.42 10.08 16.95
N SER A 171 -18.59 10.20 18.27
CA SER A 171 -18.30 9.12 19.22
C SER A 171 -19.18 7.89 18.97
N ALA A 172 -20.47 8.08 18.73
CA ALA A 172 -21.41 7.01 18.39
C ALA A 172 -21.03 6.32 17.08
N VAL A 173 -20.67 7.07 16.03
CA VAL A 173 -20.24 6.52 14.74
C VAL A 173 -18.95 5.71 14.88
N MET A 174 -17.98 6.19 15.67
CA MET A 174 -16.73 5.45 15.91
C MET A 174 -16.98 4.14 16.64
N LEU A 175 -17.77 4.16 17.72
CA LEU A 175 -18.16 2.95 18.46
C LEU A 175 -18.93 1.97 17.56
N TYR A 176 -19.87 2.47 16.77
CA TYR A 176 -20.65 1.65 15.84
C TYR A 176 -19.74 1.00 14.78
N ARG A 177 -18.86 1.78 14.14
CA ARG A 177 -17.96 1.26 13.09
C ARG A 177 -17.03 0.19 13.63
N VAL A 178 -16.43 0.42 14.78
CA VAL A 178 -15.47 -0.52 15.40
C VAL A 178 -16.19 -1.79 15.85
N THR A 179 -17.36 -1.65 16.46
CA THR A 179 -18.17 -2.80 16.90
C THR A 179 -18.67 -3.61 15.69
N LYS A 180 -19.20 -2.95 14.66
CA LYS A 180 -19.62 -3.59 13.41
C LYS A 180 -18.46 -4.32 12.75
N ASN A 181 -17.30 -3.67 12.63
CA ASN A 181 -16.11 -4.28 12.02
C ASN A 181 -15.59 -5.48 12.81
N CYS A 182 -15.70 -5.46 14.14
CA CYS A 182 -15.37 -6.61 14.99
C CYS A 182 -16.34 -7.79 14.76
N LEU A 183 -17.64 -7.52 14.64
CA LEU A 183 -18.67 -8.55 14.47
C LEU A 183 -18.74 -9.12 13.05
N SER A 184 -18.43 -8.32 12.02
CA SER A 184 -18.54 -8.73 10.61
C SER A 184 -17.46 -9.72 10.16
N ILE A 185 -16.45 -9.97 10.98
CA ILE A 185 -15.30 -10.78 10.60
C ILE A 185 -15.39 -12.17 11.29
N PRO A 186 -15.87 -13.23 10.60
CA PRO A 186 -16.14 -14.54 11.22
C PRO A 186 -14.86 -15.15 11.78
N LYS A 187 -14.79 -15.53 13.07
CA LYS A 187 -13.61 -16.22 13.66
C LYS A 187 -13.18 -17.38 12.76
N ARG A 188 -12.03 -17.28 12.07
CA ARG A 188 -11.34 -18.47 11.60
C ARG A 188 -10.70 -19.06 12.84
N THR A 189 -11.43 -20.01 13.41
CA THR A 189 -11.00 -21.13 14.26
C THR A 189 -9.53 -21.08 14.65
N LEU A 190 -9.28 -20.70 15.89
CA LEU A 190 -8.06 -21.02 16.66
C LEU A 190 -8.14 -22.49 17.13
N ASP A 191 -8.47 -23.43 16.23
CA ASP A 191 -8.63 -24.86 16.53
C ASP A 191 -7.71 -25.69 15.61
N ALA A 192 -6.44 -25.29 15.49
CA ALA A 192 -5.46 -26.06 14.70
C ALA A 192 -4.08 -26.14 15.37
N THR A 193 -4.02 -26.03 16.70
CA THR A 193 -2.83 -26.36 17.51
C THR A 193 -3.28 -26.80 18.89
N ASP A 194 -3.94 -27.95 18.92
CA ASP A 194 -3.95 -28.91 20.04
C ASP A 194 -4.16 -30.27 19.37
N ASP A 195 -3.10 -30.77 18.73
CA ASP A 195 -2.82 -32.19 18.40
C ASP A 195 -1.40 -32.33 17.83
#